data_AF-A0A8H9LZ44-F1
#
_entry.id   AF-A0A8H9LZ44-F1
#
_cell.length_a   1.000
_cell.length_b   1.000
_cell.length_c   1.000
_cell.angle_alpha   90.00
_cell.angle_beta   90.00
_cell.angle_gamma   90.00
#
_symmetry.space_group_name_H-M   'P 1'
#
loop_
_entity.id
_entity.type
_entity.pdbx_description
1 polymer ?
#
loop_
_entity_poly.entity_id
_entity_poly.type
_entity_poly.pdbx_seq_one_letter_code
_entity_poly.pdbx_strand_id
1 'polypeptide(L)'
;MDILDGRVATSKAAYTAPETSPLKALAEMTVDCTVREALLVDEGDIITGGGVSLCVDLTLYLLERFLGPELAARTAHIMEYSAARAANQARLPSLIKPIHAKS
;
A
#
# COMPACT_ATOMS: atom_id res chain seq x y z
N MET A 1 -13.44 -9.07 16.33
CA MET A 1 -12.36 -9.47 15.42
C MET A 1 -12.18 -8.32 14.47
N ASP A 2 -11.02 -7.66 14.54
CA ASP A 2 -10.66 -6.59 13.62
C ASP A 2 -10.31 -7.20 12.25
N ILE A 3 -10.53 -6.46 11.17
CA ILE A 3 -10.24 -6.94 9.81
C ILE A 3 -8.72 -7.11 9.56
N LEU A 4 -7.89 -6.47 10.37
CA LEU A 4 -6.43 -6.52 10.32
C LEU A 4 -5.79 -7.53 11.30
N ASP A 5 -6.57 -8.23 12.13
CA ASP A 5 -6.03 -9.25 13.03
C ASP A 5 -5.37 -10.40 12.24
N GLY A 6 -4.16 -10.79 12.66
CA GLY A 6 -3.28 -11.77 12.04
C GLY A 6 -2.59 -11.32 10.75
N ARG A 7 -2.64 -10.04 10.38
CA ARG A 7 -2.19 -9.53 9.06
C ARG A 7 -1.02 -8.56 9.13
N VAL A 8 -0.38 -8.34 7.98
CA VAL A 8 0.55 -7.23 7.78
C VAL A 8 -0.22 -6.04 7.19
N ALA A 9 0.08 -4.83 7.65
CA ALA A 9 -0.53 -3.60 7.11
C ALA A 9 0.47 -2.43 7.06
N THR A 10 0.18 -1.42 6.23
CA THR A 10 0.90 -0.14 6.18
C THR A 10 -0.09 1.03 6.32
N SER A 11 0.46 2.23 6.52
CA SER A 11 -0.27 3.51 6.55
C SER A 11 0.68 4.66 6.20
N LYS A 12 0.19 5.90 6.24
CA LYS A 12 1.01 7.11 6.12
C LYS A 12 2.14 7.10 7.17
N ALA A 13 3.39 7.10 6.72
CA ALA A 13 4.57 7.09 7.59
C ALA A 13 5.00 8.50 8.03
N ALA A 14 5.06 9.47 7.11
CA ALA A 14 5.53 10.82 7.40
C ALA A 14 4.51 11.60 8.25
N TYR A 15 4.98 12.28 9.29
CA TYR A 15 4.17 13.11 10.19
C TYR A 15 5.04 14.22 10.79
N THR A 16 4.41 15.21 11.42
CA THR A 16 5.12 16.28 12.15
C THR A 16 4.53 16.43 13.54
N ALA A 17 5.37 16.61 14.55
CA ALA A 17 4.91 16.90 15.90
C ALA A 17 3.99 18.15 15.92
N PRO A 18 2.94 18.17 16.75
CA PRO A 18 2.63 17.21 17.82
C PRO A 18 1.77 16.01 17.40
N GLU A 19 1.58 15.76 16.10
CA GLU A 19 0.79 14.62 15.60
C GLU A 19 1.40 13.27 16.06
N THR A 20 0.55 12.32 16.45
CA THR A 20 0.97 10.93 16.64
C THR A 20 1.23 10.27 15.29
N SER A 21 2.30 9.48 15.19
CA SER A 21 2.57 8.69 13.98
C SER A 21 1.37 7.81 13.59
N PRO A 22 0.86 7.91 12.35
CA PRO A 22 -0.27 7.08 11.93
C PRO A 22 0.02 5.58 11.91
N LEU A 23 1.28 5.17 11.66
CA LEU A 23 1.69 3.77 11.77
C LEU A 23 1.57 3.27 13.22
N LYS A 24 1.97 4.09 14.20
CA LYS A 24 1.84 3.76 15.62
C LYS A 24 0.37 3.70 16.04
N ALA A 25 -0.43 4.68 15.61
CA ALA A 25 -1.87 4.68 15.89
C ALA A 25 -2.56 3.42 15.33
N LEU A 26 -2.21 2.99 14.11
CA LEU A 26 -2.73 1.75 13.54
C LEU A 26 -2.36 0.52 14.37
N ALA A 27 -1.10 0.44 14.82
CA ALA A 27 -0.63 -0.66 15.67
C ALA A 27 -1.34 -0.68 17.04
N GLU A 28 -1.67 0.49 17.61
CA GLU A 28 -2.38 0.59 18.89
C GLU A 28 -3.89 0.30 18.79
N MET A 29 -4.48 0.47 17.60
CA MET A 29 -5.90 0.19 17.33
C MET A 29 -6.19 -1.28 17.06
N THR A 30 -5.17 -2.11 16.85
CA THR A 30 -5.29 -3.51 16.44
C THR A 30 -4.68 -4.43 17.48
N VAL A 31 -5.16 -5.67 17.60
CA VAL A 31 -4.69 -6.61 18.64
C VAL A 31 -3.56 -7.49 18.12
N ASP A 32 -3.60 -7.85 16.84
CA ASP A 32 -2.62 -8.75 16.21
C ASP A 32 -2.29 -8.31 14.78
N CYS A 33 -1.78 -7.10 14.58
CA CYS A 33 -1.38 -6.61 13.25
C CYS A 33 0.11 -6.24 13.23
N THR A 34 0.84 -6.76 12.24
CA THR A 34 2.22 -6.36 12.00
C THR A 34 2.24 -5.12 11.09
N VAL A 35 2.37 -3.94 11.70
CA VAL A 35 2.46 -2.68 10.94
C VAL A 35 3.87 -2.48 10.40
N ARG A 36 3.99 -2.17 9.10
CA ARG A 36 5.26 -1.97 8.38
C ARG A 36 5.21 -0.68 7.58
N GLU A 37 6.32 0.05 7.54
CA GLU A 37 6.50 1.10 6.53
C GLU A 37 6.75 0.44 5.16
N ALA A 38 5.82 0.65 4.24
CA ALA A 38 5.84 0.09 2.89
C ALA A 38 5.08 1.01 1.92
N LEU A 39 5.36 0.89 0.62
CA LEU A 39 4.59 1.55 -0.43
C LEU A 39 3.13 1.08 -0.38
N LEU A 40 2.95 -0.25 -0.36
CA LEU A 40 1.70 -0.93 -0.12
C LEU A 40 1.94 -2.30 0.54
N VAL A 41 0.91 -2.81 1.18
CA VAL A 41 0.83 -4.20 1.65
C VAL A 41 -0.42 -4.84 1.07
N ASP A 42 -0.26 -5.98 0.39
CA ASP A 42 -1.34 -6.80 -0.15
C ASP A 42 -1.37 -8.16 0.55
N GLU A 43 -2.39 -8.37 1.38
CA GLU A 43 -2.67 -9.63 2.08
C GLU A 43 -3.70 -10.51 1.33
N GLY A 44 -3.99 -10.20 0.06
CA GLY A 44 -4.89 -10.94 -0.82
C GLY A 44 -6.26 -10.27 -0.97
N ASP A 45 -7.04 -10.30 0.10
CA ASP A 45 -8.39 -9.72 0.22
C ASP A 45 -8.39 -8.33 0.87
N ILE A 46 -7.31 -7.98 1.59
CA ILE A 46 -7.11 -6.66 2.19
C ILE A 46 -5.81 -6.07 1.69
N ILE A 47 -5.88 -4.84 1.19
CA ILE A 47 -4.72 -4.10 0.67
C ILE A 47 -4.68 -2.74 1.35
N THR A 48 -3.53 -2.39 1.92
CA THR A 48 -3.30 -1.12 2.60
C THR A 48 -2.18 -0.35 1.92
N GLY A 49 -2.23 0.98 1.98
CA GLY A 49 -1.29 1.88 1.31
C GLY A 49 -0.81 3.01 2.21
N GLY A 50 0.23 3.70 1.76
CA GLY A 50 0.80 4.83 2.50
C GLY A 50 -0.01 6.15 2.38
N GLY A 51 0.69 7.27 2.54
CA GLY A 51 0.10 8.61 2.39
C GLY A 51 -0.33 8.95 0.96
N VAL A 52 -0.78 10.19 0.72
CA VAL A 52 -1.45 10.61 -0.53
C VAL A 52 -0.75 10.14 -1.81
N SER A 53 0.55 10.41 -1.99
CA SER A 53 1.27 9.95 -3.17
C SER A 53 1.29 8.42 -3.28
N LEU A 54 1.59 7.72 -2.19
CA LEU A 54 1.60 6.25 -2.17
C LEU A 54 0.20 5.64 -2.35
N CYS A 55 -0.86 6.39 -2.06
CA CYS A 55 -2.24 6.00 -2.37
C CYS A 55 -2.51 6.02 -3.89
N VAL A 56 -1.87 6.93 -4.64
CA VAL A 56 -1.90 6.88 -6.11
C VAL A 56 -1.18 5.63 -6.61
N ASP A 57 -0.02 5.30 -6.04
CA ASP A 57 0.70 4.06 -6.36
C ASP A 57 -0.15 2.81 -6.05
N LEU A 58 -0.83 2.77 -4.91
CA LEU A 58 -1.80 1.72 -4.56
C LEU A 58 -2.92 1.62 -5.59
N THR A 59 -3.51 2.75 -6.00
CA THR A 59 -4.60 2.76 -6.98
C THR A 59 -4.14 2.19 -8.32
N LEU A 60 -2.95 2.58 -8.79
CA LEU A 60 -2.36 2.04 -10.02
C LEU A 60 -2.04 0.55 -9.89
N TYR A 61 -1.62 0.09 -8.70
CA TYR A 61 -1.46 -1.34 -8.41
C TYR A 61 -2.80 -2.09 -8.48
N LEU A 62 -3.90 -1.53 -7.98
CA LEU A 62 -5.23 -2.14 -8.09
C LEU A 62 -5.69 -2.23 -9.56
N LEU A 63 -5.45 -1.19 -10.36
CA LEU A 63 -5.72 -1.24 -11.80
C LEU A 63 -4.92 -2.36 -12.46
N GLU A 64 -3.64 -2.49 -12.12
CA GLU A 64 -2.77 -3.54 -12.65
C GLU A 64 -3.28 -4.93 -12.25
N ARG A 65 -3.64 -5.12 -10.98
CA ARG A 65 -4.15 -6.37 -10.42
C ARG A 65 -5.46 -6.83 -11.06
N PHE A 66 -6.40 -5.91 -11.28
CA PHE A 66 -7.77 -6.27 -11.69
C PHE A 66 -8.04 -6.07 -13.18
N LEU A 67 -7.31 -5.17 -13.84
CA LEU A 67 -7.57 -4.75 -15.22
C LEU A 67 -6.33 -4.85 -16.12
N GLY A 68 -5.19 -5.26 -15.55
CA GLY A 68 -3.96 -5.54 -16.28
C GLY A 68 -2.98 -4.36 -16.34
N PRO A 69 -1.69 -4.66 -16.64
CA PRO A 69 -0.59 -3.70 -16.56
C PRO A 69 -0.69 -2.58 -17.60
N GLU A 70 -1.27 -2.82 -18.78
CA GLU A 70 -1.41 -1.81 -19.83
C GLU A 70 -2.30 -0.64 -19.38
N LEU A 71 -3.45 -0.95 -18.75
CA LEU A 71 -4.34 0.09 -18.26
C LEU A 71 -3.69 0.91 -17.14
N ALA A 72 -3.01 0.24 -16.20
CA ALA A 72 -2.29 0.93 -15.13
C ALA A 72 -1.19 1.86 -15.68
N ALA A 73 -0.43 1.41 -16.67
CA ALA A 73 0.62 2.21 -17.32
C ALA A 73 0.04 3.41 -18.07
N ARG A 74 -1.03 3.21 -18.85
CA ARG A 74 -1.74 4.29 -19.55
C ARG A 74 -2.32 5.32 -18.59
N THR A 75 -2.95 4.87 -17.51
CA THR A 75 -3.50 5.77 -16.47
C THR A 75 -2.39 6.58 -15.81
N ALA A 76 -1.27 5.94 -15.45
CA ALA A 76 -0.11 6.64 -14.88
C ALA A 76 0.46 7.69 -15.85
N HIS A 77 0.49 7.39 -17.14
CA HIS A 77 0.95 8.32 -18.18
C HIS A 77 0.00 9.53 -18.32
N ILE A 78 -1.31 9.30 -18.39
CA ILE A 78 -2.32 10.38 -18.49
C ILE A 78 -2.28 11.29 -17.26
N MET A 79 -2.02 10.73 -16.07
CA MET A 79 -1.87 11.48 -14.83
C MET A 79 -0.49 12.15 -14.69
N GLU A 80 0.41 11.97 -15.66
CA GLU A 80 1.80 12.42 -15.60
C GLU A 80 2.55 11.90 -14.36
N TYR A 81 2.13 10.73 -13.84
CA TYR A 81 2.58 10.19 -12.56
C TYR A 81 3.73 9.17 -12.69
N SER A 82 4.17 8.84 -13.91
CA SER A 82 5.17 7.79 -14.14
C SER A 82 6.50 8.03 -13.41
N ALA A 83 6.98 9.27 -13.34
CA ALA A 83 8.23 9.61 -12.65
C ALA A 83 8.12 9.44 -11.12
N ALA A 84 7.02 9.92 -10.53
CA ALA A 84 6.74 9.76 -9.10
C ALA A 84 6.57 8.28 -8.74
N ARG A 85 5.85 7.51 -9.57
CA ARG A 85 5.68 6.06 -9.39
C ARG A 85 7.01 5.33 -9.35
N ALA A 86 7.88 5.58 -10.34
CA ALA A 86 9.20 4.97 -10.39
C ALA A 86 10.05 5.33 -9.16
N ALA A 87 10.03 6.60 -8.74
CA ALA A 87 10.78 7.06 -7.56
C ALA A 87 10.26 6.42 -6.26
N ASN A 88 8.94 6.28 -6.09
CA ASN A 88 8.36 5.65 -4.92
C ASN A 88 8.66 4.16 -4.86
N GLN A 89 8.55 3.45 -5.99
CA GLN A 89 8.89 2.02 -6.08
C GLN A 89 10.37 1.73 -5.81
N ALA A 90 11.27 2.65 -6.19
CA ALA A 90 12.69 2.52 -5.87
C ALA A 90 13.00 2.78 -4.39
N ARG A 91 12.18 3.59 -3.71
CA ARG A 91 12.41 4.04 -2.33
C ARG A 91 11.78 3.14 -1.28
N LEU A 92 10.62 2.54 -1.56
CA LEU A 92 9.83 1.79 -0.59
C LEU A 92 9.43 0.41 -1.13
N PRO A 93 9.44 -0.63 -0.28
CA PRO A 93 9.04 -1.96 -0.71
C PRO A 93 7.52 -2.07 -0.86
N SER A 94 7.07 -2.91 -1.80
CA SER A 94 5.71 -3.45 -1.82
C SER A 94 5.74 -4.84 -1.19
N LEU A 95 4.91 -5.07 -0.16
CA LEU A 95 4.81 -6.38 0.50
C LEU A 95 3.57 -7.10 -0.03
N ILE A 96 3.76 -8.01 -0.98
CA ILE A 96 2.66 -8.69 -1.66
C ILE A 96 2.71 -10.16 -1.28
N LYS A 97 1.66 -10.66 -0.62
CA LYS A 97 1.51 -12.07 -0.32
C LYS A 97 1.32 -12.84 -1.64
N PRO A 98 2.08 -13.92 -1.88
CA PRO A 98 1.85 -14.75 -3.06
C PRO A 98 0.41 -15.26 -3.02
N ILE A 99 -0.34 -14.99 -4.10
CA ILE A 99 -1.63 -15.66 -4.28
C ILE A 99 -1.28 -17.13 -4.49
N HIS A 100 -1.70 -18.01 -3.58
CA HIS A 100 -1.63 -19.45 -3.84
C HIS A 100 -2.36 -19.69 -5.15
N ALA A 101 -1.61 -20.12 -6.19
CA ALA A 101 -2.21 -20.57 -7.42
C ALA A 101 -3.29 -21.59 -7.04
N LYS A 102 -4.53 -21.40 -7.52
CA LYS A 102 -5.60 -22.35 -7.30
C LYS A 102 -5.09 -23.75 -7.67
N SER A 103 -5.08 -24.65 -6.69
CA SER A 103 -4.96 -26.09 -6.90
C SER A 103 -6.04 -26.61 -7.84
#